data_AF-A0A812QYU4-F1
#
_entry.id   AF-A0A812QYU4-F1
#
_cell.length_a   1.000
_cell.length_b   1.000
_cell.length_c   1.000
_cell.angle_alpha   90.00
_cell.angle_beta   90.00
_cell.angle_gamma   90.00
#
_symmetry.space_group_name_H-M   'P 1'
#
loop_
_entity.id
_entity.type
_entity.pdbx_description
1 polymer ?
#
loop_
_entity_poly.entity_id
_entity_poly.type
_entity_poly.pdbx_seq_one_letter_code
_entity_poly.pdbx_strand_id
1 'polypeptide(L)'
;MPRSPVESSSLDTSERSSSLPSLDSSDIADSEHDEDNDQHMASPASDDDAPSGPAIYPAWTPPEELQREHHFALKRQSFQTVLVRQLCAEYLDRVFKSTMPIRQAAARLREFWRKHENDPTDHMLESVGGFLPPEQKTELEGLVAALCTRLAEEIPPNDVAWIYSQDPGQLPSRALLCQAMQRAIYASLRTAMGDDSAKLVAEKSTALADNTFYRPALRLLWPLLTNERRFYIQRWLFKYQTGTSAAPSSSSAAQMD
;
A
#
# COMPACT_ATOMS: atom_id res chain seq x y z
N MET A 1 58.96 14.71 0.09
CA MET A 1 59.07 15.43 1.37
C MET A 1 59.21 16.92 1.08
N PRO A 2 58.80 17.85 1.96
CA PRO A 2 57.61 18.00 2.81
C PRO A 2 56.89 19.33 2.39
N ARG A 3 55.78 19.87 2.93
CA ARG A 3 55.38 20.15 4.32
C ARG A 3 53.88 20.51 4.35
N SER A 4 53.13 19.95 5.31
CA SER A 4 52.04 20.67 5.99
C SER A 4 52.64 21.64 7.02
N PRO A 5 51.94 22.71 7.43
CA PRO A 5 51.15 22.70 8.70
C PRO A 5 49.74 23.34 8.53
N VAL A 6 48.68 22.91 9.25
CA VAL A 6 48.28 23.23 10.66
C VAL A 6 47.88 24.72 10.78
N GLU A 7 46.72 25.17 11.27
CA GLU A 7 45.94 24.93 12.51
C GLU A 7 44.58 25.67 12.30
N SER A 8 43.39 25.10 12.58
CA SER A 8 42.69 25.03 13.87
C SER A 8 41.59 26.07 14.08
N SER A 9 40.55 25.58 14.75
CA SER A 9 39.55 26.25 15.61
C SER A 9 38.13 26.12 15.07
N SER A 10 37.09 25.73 15.80
CA SER A 10 36.87 25.03 17.07
C SER A 10 35.40 25.28 17.42
N LEU A 11 34.66 24.25 17.87
CA LEU A 11 33.52 24.33 18.81
C LEU A 11 32.28 25.14 18.31
N ASP A 12 31.02 24.87 18.67
CA ASP A 12 30.46 24.13 19.77
C ASP A 12 28.94 23.91 19.54
N THR A 13 28.38 23.00 20.33
CA THR A 13 26.99 22.95 20.83
C THR A 13 25.81 22.85 19.87
N SER A 14 25.05 21.76 19.97
CA SER A 14 23.78 21.77 20.71
C SER A 14 23.12 20.38 20.68
N GLU A 15 23.34 19.64 21.77
CA GLU A 15 22.54 18.48 22.15
C GLU A 15 21.14 18.97 22.56
N ARG A 16 20.10 18.49 21.89
CA ARG A 16 18.71 18.80 22.23
C ARG A 16 18.12 17.66 23.05
N SER A 17 18.46 17.66 24.35
CA SER A 17 17.69 16.98 25.39
C SER A 17 16.28 17.55 25.44
N SER A 18 15.27 16.69 25.38
CA SER A 18 13.89 17.05 25.72
C SER A 18 13.44 16.17 26.88
N SER A 19 13.40 16.82 28.04
CA SER A 19 12.95 16.29 29.32
C SER A 19 11.44 16.03 29.28
N LEU A 20 11.04 14.84 29.75
CA LEU A 20 9.67 14.50 30.08
C LEU A 20 9.31 15.15 31.44
N PRO A 21 8.11 15.75 31.59
CA PRO A 21 7.60 16.08 32.92
C PRO A 21 6.96 14.86 33.58
N SER A 22 7.51 14.49 34.75
CA SER A 22 6.83 13.71 35.78
C SER A 22 5.56 14.44 36.24
N LEU A 23 4.44 13.73 36.26
CA LEU A 23 3.30 14.06 37.11
C LEU A 23 3.12 12.91 38.09
N ASP A 24 3.44 13.24 39.33
CA ASP A 24 3.19 12.52 40.57
C ASP A 24 1.87 13.03 41.19
N SER A 25 1.32 12.24 42.12
CA SER A 25 0.16 12.47 42.99
C SER A 25 -1.23 12.26 42.38
N SER A 26 -2.17 11.58 43.03
CA SER A 26 -2.21 10.84 44.29
C SER A 26 -3.60 10.21 44.45
N ASP A 27 -3.65 8.97 44.90
CA ASP A 27 -4.44 8.47 46.05
C ASP A 27 -5.87 9.00 46.27
N ILE A 28 -6.91 8.18 46.01
CA ILE A 28 -8.21 8.23 46.70
C ILE A 28 -8.74 6.81 46.92
N ALA A 29 -8.51 6.34 48.15
CA ALA A 29 -9.44 5.72 49.10
C ALA A 29 -10.50 4.71 48.59
N ASP A 30 -10.25 3.49 49.02
CA ASP A 30 -11.17 2.46 49.50
C ASP A 30 -12.44 2.98 50.19
N SER A 31 -13.59 2.35 49.93
CA SER A 31 -14.80 2.47 50.73
C SER A 31 -15.64 1.21 50.57
N GLU A 32 -15.40 0.28 51.48
CA GLU A 32 -16.29 -0.81 51.86
C GLU A 32 -17.53 -0.21 52.56
N HIS A 33 -18.73 -0.56 52.09
CA HIS A 33 -19.89 -0.63 52.97
C HIS A 33 -20.91 -1.66 52.49
N ASP A 34 -21.26 -2.50 53.46
CA ASP A 34 -22.15 -3.66 53.42
C ASP A 34 -23.65 -3.31 53.33
N GLU A 35 -24.38 -4.30 52.80
CA GLU A 35 -25.67 -4.86 53.22
C GLU A 35 -26.78 -3.92 53.78
N ASP A 36 -27.91 -3.86 53.06
CA ASP A 36 -29.22 -4.38 53.48
C ASP A 36 -30.35 -3.64 52.74
N ASN A 37 -31.14 -4.36 51.93
CA ASN A 37 -32.59 -4.17 51.89
C ASN A 37 -33.28 -5.34 51.18
N ASP A 38 -33.68 -6.34 51.96
CA ASP A 38 -34.78 -7.24 51.60
C ASP A 38 -36.12 -6.48 51.58
N GLN A 39 -36.94 -6.68 50.55
CA GLN A 39 -38.31 -7.23 50.68
C GLN A 39 -39.21 -6.97 49.45
N HIS A 40 -39.57 -8.10 48.83
CA HIS A 40 -40.90 -8.53 48.36
C HIS A 40 -41.58 -7.98 47.08
N MET A 41 -41.66 -8.91 46.11
CA MET A 41 -42.86 -9.45 45.43
C MET A 41 -43.71 -8.54 44.52
N ALA A 42 -43.63 -8.80 43.20
CA ALA A 42 -44.67 -9.52 42.45
C ALA A 42 -44.39 -9.46 40.92
N SER A 43 -44.35 -10.62 40.25
CA SER A 43 -44.35 -10.77 38.78
C SER A 43 -45.77 -10.51 38.21
N PRO A 44 -45.93 -10.27 36.89
CA PRO A 44 -45.97 -11.41 35.96
C PRO A 44 -45.38 -11.17 34.56
N ALA A 45 -44.83 -12.27 34.02
CA ALA A 45 -44.80 -12.72 32.63
C ALA A 45 -44.77 -11.69 31.49
N SER A 46 -43.66 -11.68 30.75
CA SER A 46 -43.68 -11.65 29.29
C SER A 46 -42.48 -12.46 28.79
N ASP A 47 -42.82 -13.55 28.09
CA ASP A 47 -41.91 -14.35 27.29
C ASP A 47 -41.23 -13.45 26.24
N ASP A 48 -39.91 -13.30 26.34
CA ASP A 48 -39.05 -12.96 25.21
C ASP A 48 -37.63 -13.44 25.56
N ASP A 49 -37.46 -14.76 25.63
CA ASP A 49 -36.15 -15.42 25.61
C ASP A 49 -35.53 -15.26 24.20
N ALA A 50 -35.13 -14.04 23.87
CA ALA A 50 -34.10 -13.83 22.87
C ALA A 50 -32.76 -14.10 23.56
N PRO A 51 -31.96 -15.09 23.11
CA PRO A 51 -30.62 -15.25 23.66
C PRO A 51 -29.86 -13.96 23.40
N SER A 52 -29.51 -13.25 24.47
CA SER A 52 -28.54 -12.16 24.45
C SER A 52 -27.32 -12.63 23.67
N GLY A 53 -27.21 -12.18 22.41
CA GLY A 53 -26.07 -12.45 21.58
C GLY A 53 -24.80 -12.04 22.34
N PRO A 54 -23.68 -12.76 22.17
CA PRO A 54 -22.47 -12.43 22.90
C PRO A 54 -22.15 -10.96 22.69
N ALA A 55 -22.01 -10.22 23.80
CA ALA A 55 -21.50 -8.87 23.78
C ALA A 55 -20.23 -8.88 22.93
N ILE A 56 -20.24 -8.14 21.81
CA ILE A 56 -19.07 -7.97 20.95
C ILE A 56 -18.11 -7.08 21.73
N TYR A 57 -17.35 -7.67 22.64
CA TYR A 57 -16.18 -7.01 23.20
C TYR A 57 -15.24 -6.73 22.03
N PRO A 58 -14.69 -5.52 21.88
CA PRO A 58 -13.66 -5.28 20.89
C PRO A 58 -12.54 -6.27 21.18
N ALA A 59 -12.29 -7.20 20.26
CA ALA A 59 -11.22 -8.16 20.37
C ALA A 59 -9.93 -7.36 20.62
N TRP A 60 -9.28 -7.61 21.76
CA TRP A 60 -8.02 -6.95 22.09
C TRP A 60 -7.01 -7.25 20.99
N THR A 61 -6.67 -6.25 20.18
CA THR A 61 -5.59 -6.34 19.21
C THR A 61 -4.27 -6.07 19.91
N PRO A 62 -3.28 -6.98 19.82
CA PRO A 62 -1.96 -6.76 20.40
C PRO A 62 -1.33 -5.46 19.88
N PRO A 63 -0.59 -4.69 20.71
CA PRO A 63 0.07 -3.45 20.29
C PRO A 63 0.97 -3.59 19.05
N GLU A 64 1.60 -4.75 18.86
CA GLU A 64 2.44 -5.04 17.69
C GLU A 64 1.65 -5.13 16.38
N GLU A 65 0.39 -5.55 16.43
CA GLU A 65 -0.49 -5.59 15.27
C GLU A 65 -0.94 -4.19 14.86
N LEU A 66 -1.29 -3.35 15.84
CA LEU A 66 -1.59 -1.93 15.65
C LEU A 66 -0.41 -1.18 15.02
N GLN A 67 0.82 -1.44 15.49
CA GLN A 67 2.03 -0.83 14.90
C GLN A 67 2.29 -1.29 13.47
N ARG A 68 2.14 -2.60 13.18
CA ARG A 68 2.27 -3.12 11.80
C ARG A 68 1.25 -2.49 10.87
N GLU A 69 0.02 -2.31 11.35
CA GLU A 69 -1.04 -1.68 10.57
C GLU A 69 -0.77 -0.20 10.32
N HIS A 70 -0.32 0.53 11.34
CA HIS A 70 0.08 1.92 11.20
C HIS A 70 1.22 2.09 10.17
N HIS A 71 2.28 1.28 10.26
CA HIS A 71 3.37 1.31 9.28
C HIS A 71 2.91 0.95 7.88
N PHE A 72 1.98 -0.01 7.75
CA PHE A 72 1.41 -0.35 6.45
C PHE A 72 0.57 0.81 5.88
N ALA A 73 -0.21 1.50 6.70
CA ALA A 73 -0.99 2.66 6.28
C ALA A 73 -0.10 3.78 5.72
N LEU A 74 1.00 4.11 6.40
CA LEU A 74 2.00 5.07 5.91
C LEU A 74 2.61 4.62 4.58
N LYS A 75 2.94 3.33 4.47
CA LYS A 75 3.48 2.77 3.23
C LYS A 75 2.47 2.82 2.08
N ARG A 76 1.20 2.54 2.35
CA ARG A 76 0.11 2.65 1.37
C ARG A 76 -0.04 4.08 0.88
N GLN A 77 -0.01 5.06 1.78
CA GLN A 77 -0.06 6.48 1.41
C GLN A 77 1.14 6.87 0.54
N SER A 78 2.36 6.49 0.94
CA SER A 78 3.57 6.73 0.14
C SER A 78 3.49 6.07 -1.24
N PHE A 79 3.02 4.81 -1.31
CA PHE A 79 2.82 4.09 -2.56
C PHE A 79 1.85 4.83 -3.48
N GLN A 80 0.70 5.28 -2.97
CA GLN A 80 -0.28 6.04 -3.73
C GLN A 80 0.31 7.36 -4.25
N THR A 81 0.97 8.15 -3.40
CA THR A 81 1.60 9.42 -3.79
C THR A 81 2.64 9.22 -4.89
N VAL A 82 3.52 8.22 -4.73
CA VAL A 82 4.57 7.95 -5.73
C VAL A 82 3.98 7.40 -7.03
N LEU A 83 2.94 6.57 -6.97
CA LEU A 83 2.25 6.06 -8.16
C LEU A 83 1.61 7.19 -8.95
N VAL A 84 0.89 8.11 -8.29
CA VAL A 84 0.30 9.28 -8.96
C VAL A 84 1.39 10.17 -9.57
N ARG A 85 2.50 10.39 -8.85
CA ARG A 85 3.67 11.11 -9.38
C ARG A 85 4.21 10.48 -10.66
N GLN A 86 4.33 9.16 -10.71
CA GLN A 86 4.79 8.44 -11.90
C GLN A 86 3.80 8.55 -13.07
N LEU A 87 2.49 8.55 -12.80
CA LEU A 87 1.47 8.76 -13.83
C LEU A 87 1.55 10.18 -14.40
N CYS A 88 1.61 11.20 -13.54
CA CYS A 88 1.83 12.59 -13.95
C CYS A 88 3.10 12.76 -14.81
N ALA A 89 4.19 12.10 -14.42
CA ALA A 89 5.44 12.11 -15.18
C ALA A 89 5.29 11.53 -16.58
N GLU A 90 4.55 10.43 -16.72
CA GLU A 90 4.31 9.80 -18.01
C GLU A 90 3.49 10.71 -18.94
N TYR A 91 2.44 11.35 -18.44
CA TYR A 91 1.63 12.28 -19.23
C TYR A 91 2.45 13.51 -19.66
N LEU A 92 3.21 14.11 -18.75
CA LEU A 92 4.09 15.24 -19.08
C LEU A 92 5.18 14.85 -20.08
N ASP A 93 5.80 13.68 -19.91
CA ASP A 93 6.85 13.20 -20.82
C ASP A 93 6.31 13.00 -22.24
N ARG A 94 5.08 12.48 -22.39
CA ARG A 94 4.41 12.36 -23.70
C ARG A 94 4.17 13.73 -24.35
N VAL A 95 3.68 14.71 -23.59
CA VAL A 95 3.45 16.08 -24.10
C VAL A 95 4.75 16.79 -24.45
N PHE A 96 5.79 16.63 -23.64
CA PHE A 96 7.09 17.23 -23.95
C PHE A 96 7.73 16.56 -25.17
N LYS A 97 7.66 15.23 -25.29
CA LYS A 97 8.20 14.54 -26.47
C LYS A 97 7.45 14.85 -27.77
N SER A 98 6.16 15.21 -27.69
CA SER A 98 5.39 15.61 -28.88
C SER A 98 5.69 17.05 -29.34
N THR A 99 6.22 17.90 -28.45
CA THR A 99 6.43 19.34 -28.72
C THR A 99 7.90 19.73 -28.89
N MET A 100 8.85 18.97 -28.34
CA MET A 100 10.27 19.31 -28.35
C MET A 100 11.18 18.09 -28.55
N PRO A 101 12.44 18.30 -28.99
CA PRO A 101 13.41 17.21 -29.14
C PRO A 101 13.64 16.44 -27.82
N ILE A 102 13.90 15.13 -27.92
CA ILE A 102 14.01 14.19 -26.77
C ILE A 102 14.92 14.72 -25.64
N ARG A 103 16.08 15.31 -25.97
CA ARG A 103 17.01 15.85 -24.96
C ARG A 103 16.43 17.05 -24.21
N GLN A 104 15.70 17.92 -24.91
CA GLN A 104 15.06 19.09 -24.33
C GLN A 104 13.85 18.67 -23.48
N ALA A 105 13.05 17.70 -23.97
CA ALA A 105 11.95 17.11 -23.22
C ALA A 105 12.43 16.55 -21.87
N ALA A 106 13.50 15.76 -21.89
CA ALA A 106 14.08 15.20 -20.66
C ALA A 106 14.64 16.29 -19.72
N ALA A 107 15.23 17.37 -20.27
CA ALA A 107 15.72 18.48 -19.45
C ALA A 107 14.56 19.24 -18.79
N ARG A 108 13.48 19.51 -19.52
CA ARG A 108 12.27 20.16 -19.00
C ARG A 108 11.55 19.32 -17.96
N LEU A 109 11.42 18.01 -18.20
CA LEU A 109 10.85 17.10 -17.22
C LEU A 109 11.64 17.10 -15.91
N ARG A 110 12.98 17.05 -15.98
CA ARG A 110 13.83 17.14 -14.78
C ARG A 110 13.71 18.47 -14.06
N GLU A 111 13.62 19.58 -14.79
CA GLU A 111 13.42 20.90 -14.21
C GLU A 111 12.07 21.00 -13.50
N PHE A 112 11.01 20.48 -14.11
CA PHE A 112 9.68 20.39 -13.52
C PHE A 112 9.74 19.62 -12.19
N TRP A 113 10.29 18.40 -12.19
CA TRP A 113 10.36 17.58 -10.97
C TRP A 113 11.20 18.20 -9.85
N ARG A 114 12.26 18.94 -10.18
CA ARG A 114 13.05 19.67 -9.18
C ARG A 114 12.24 20.76 -8.48
N LYS A 115 11.31 21.40 -9.20
CA LYS A 115 10.46 22.46 -8.62
C LYS A 115 9.32 21.89 -7.78
N HIS A 116 8.83 20.70 -8.13
CA HIS A 116 7.65 20.07 -7.54
C HIS A 116 7.97 18.86 -6.65
N GLU A 117 9.22 18.72 -6.18
CA GLU A 117 9.69 17.54 -5.44
C GLU A 117 8.89 17.28 -4.15
N ASN A 118 8.52 18.34 -3.45
CA ASN A 118 7.83 18.28 -2.16
C ASN A 118 6.35 18.63 -2.24
N ASP A 119 5.83 18.83 -3.45
CA ASP A 119 4.45 19.26 -3.61
C ASP A 119 3.47 18.12 -3.26
N PRO A 120 2.34 18.46 -2.61
CA PRO A 120 1.28 17.50 -2.40
C PRO A 120 0.71 17.03 -3.75
N THR A 121 0.12 15.84 -3.75
CA THR A 121 -0.41 15.20 -4.97
C THR A 121 -1.38 16.10 -5.73
N ASP A 122 -2.25 16.82 -5.02
CA ASP A 122 -3.26 17.69 -5.62
C ASP A 122 -2.64 18.88 -6.35
N HIS A 123 -1.66 19.56 -5.73
CA HIS A 123 -0.94 20.68 -6.35
C HIS A 123 -0.14 20.22 -7.57
N MET A 124 0.42 19.01 -7.52
CA MET A 124 1.11 18.41 -8.65
C MET A 124 0.14 18.14 -9.81
N LEU A 125 -1.07 17.62 -9.56
CA LEU A 125 -2.07 17.39 -10.61
C LEU A 125 -2.49 18.70 -11.27
N GLU A 126 -2.71 19.75 -10.47
CA GLU A 126 -3.02 21.09 -10.98
C GLU A 126 -1.89 21.64 -11.85
N SER A 127 -0.64 21.54 -11.36
CA SER A 127 0.55 21.99 -12.08
C SER A 127 0.74 21.25 -13.40
N VAL A 128 0.58 19.92 -13.40
CA VAL A 128 0.62 19.07 -14.61
C VAL A 128 -0.50 19.44 -15.56
N GLY A 129 -1.72 19.63 -15.05
CA GLY A 129 -2.90 20.00 -15.82
C GLY A 129 -2.75 21.32 -16.58
N GLY A 130 -1.88 22.22 -16.12
CA GLY A 130 -1.53 23.44 -16.85
C GLY A 130 -0.73 23.20 -18.15
N PHE A 131 -0.09 22.04 -18.30
CA PHE A 131 0.64 21.66 -19.50
C PHE A 131 -0.15 20.73 -20.43
N LEU A 132 -1.22 20.10 -19.94
CA LEU A 132 -1.98 19.11 -20.69
C LEU A 132 -3.12 19.76 -21.50
N PRO A 133 -3.43 19.24 -22.70
CA PRO A 133 -4.70 19.52 -23.37
C PRO A 133 -5.90 19.15 -22.47
N PRO A 134 -7.06 19.81 -22.63
CA PRO A 134 -8.20 19.62 -21.74
C PRO A 134 -8.69 18.16 -21.66
N GLU A 135 -8.70 17.44 -22.79
CA GLU A 135 -9.10 16.03 -22.83
C GLU A 135 -8.16 15.14 -22.00
N GLN A 136 -6.84 15.31 -22.17
CA GLN A 136 -5.84 14.53 -21.42
C GLN A 136 -5.81 14.89 -19.94
N LYS A 137 -6.10 16.17 -19.61
CA LYS A 137 -6.24 16.61 -18.23
C LYS A 137 -7.41 15.88 -17.55
N THR A 138 -8.60 15.89 -18.16
CA THR A 138 -9.78 15.20 -17.62
C THR A 138 -9.55 13.69 -17.54
N GLU A 139 -8.86 13.10 -18.51
CA GLU A 139 -8.48 11.69 -18.47
C GLU A 139 -7.56 11.38 -17.27
N LEU A 140 -6.50 12.16 -17.06
CA LEU A 140 -5.57 11.98 -15.95
C LEU A 140 -6.27 12.18 -14.60
N GLU A 141 -7.12 13.21 -14.46
CA GLU A 141 -7.89 13.46 -13.24
C GLU A 141 -8.83 12.29 -12.93
N GLY A 142 -9.57 11.80 -13.93
CA GLY A 142 -10.45 10.64 -13.79
C GLY A 142 -9.69 9.36 -13.45
N LEU A 143 -8.54 9.15 -14.09
CA LEU A 143 -7.64 8.03 -13.81
C LEU A 143 -7.18 8.04 -12.35
N VAL A 144 -6.65 9.18 -11.90
CA VAL A 144 -6.10 9.33 -10.55
C VAL A 144 -7.21 9.23 -9.51
N ALA A 145 -8.37 9.84 -9.74
CA ALA A 145 -9.52 9.71 -8.85
C ALA A 145 -9.94 8.24 -8.68
N ALA A 146 -10.16 7.51 -9.79
CA ALA A 146 -10.54 6.10 -9.75
C ALA A 146 -9.47 5.23 -9.07
N LEU A 147 -8.19 5.50 -9.33
CA LEU A 147 -7.07 4.80 -8.68
C LEU A 147 -7.03 5.04 -7.17
N CYS A 148 -7.17 6.30 -6.74
CA CYS A 148 -7.20 6.68 -5.34
C CYS A 148 -8.38 6.03 -4.61
N THR A 149 -9.57 6.01 -5.22
CA THR A 149 -10.74 5.30 -4.67
C THR A 149 -10.43 3.81 -4.48
N ARG A 150 -9.88 3.14 -5.51
CA ARG A 150 -9.51 1.72 -5.43
C ARG A 150 -8.48 1.43 -4.35
N LEU A 151 -7.45 2.25 -4.24
CA LEU A 151 -6.38 2.05 -3.24
C LEU A 151 -6.84 2.39 -1.80
N ALA A 152 -7.87 3.21 -1.66
CA ALA A 152 -8.48 3.52 -0.37
C ALA A 152 -9.41 2.40 0.14
N GLU A 153 -9.92 1.52 -0.75
CA GLU A 153 -10.74 0.38 -0.36
C GLU A 153 -10.00 -0.53 0.64
N GLU A 154 -10.70 -0.92 1.70
CA GLU A 154 -10.17 -1.85 2.69
C GLU A 154 -10.10 -3.27 2.10
N ILE A 155 -8.99 -3.96 2.37
CA ILE A 155 -8.82 -5.34 1.93
C ILE A 155 -9.64 -6.24 2.86
N PRO A 156 -10.51 -7.13 2.33
CA PRO A 156 -11.29 -8.03 3.16
C PRO A 156 -10.41 -8.81 4.16
N PRO A 157 -10.82 -8.98 5.42
CA PRO A 157 -10.01 -9.66 6.43
C PRO A 157 -9.53 -11.06 6.03
N ASN A 158 -10.36 -11.80 5.28
CA ASN A 158 -9.99 -13.12 4.75
C ASN A 158 -8.82 -13.04 3.74
N ASP A 159 -8.81 -12.03 2.88
CA ASP A 159 -7.72 -11.82 1.93
C ASP A 159 -6.43 -11.43 2.67
N VAL A 160 -6.53 -10.59 3.70
CA VAL A 160 -5.38 -10.23 4.55
C VAL A 160 -4.82 -11.47 5.23
N ALA A 161 -5.66 -12.26 5.92
CA ALA A 161 -5.26 -13.50 6.56
C ALA A 161 -4.60 -14.46 5.56
N TRP A 162 -5.16 -14.60 4.37
CA TRP A 162 -4.59 -15.42 3.30
C TRP A 162 -3.19 -14.92 2.88
N ILE A 163 -2.99 -13.62 2.66
CA ILE A 163 -1.69 -13.04 2.30
C ILE A 163 -0.62 -13.36 3.35
N TYR A 164 -0.97 -13.26 4.64
CA TYR A 164 -0.03 -13.50 5.74
C TYR A 164 0.17 -14.99 6.06
N SER A 165 -0.77 -15.86 5.68
CA SER A 165 -0.63 -17.32 5.83
C SER A 165 0.38 -17.94 4.87
N GLN A 166 0.80 -17.22 3.82
CA GLN A 166 1.71 -17.75 2.82
C GLN A 166 3.11 -18.02 3.40
N ASP A 167 3.61 -19.25 3.26
CA ASP A 167 4.98 -19.62 3.65
C ASP A 167 6.00 -18.97 2.71
N PRO A 168 6.89 -18.07 3.19
CA PRO A 168 7.89 -17.41 2.36
C PRO A 168 8.80 -18.36 1.58
N GLY A 169 9.05 -19.57 2.09
CA GLY A 169 9.95 -20.54 1.46
C GLY A 169 9.41 -21.19 0.19
N GLN A 170 8.10 -21.13 -0.04
CA GLN A 170 7.43 -21.79 -1.18
C GLN A 170 6.87 -20.80 -2.21
N LEU A 171 7.20 -19.51 -2.04
CA LEU A 171 6.70 -18.46 -2.92
C LEU A 171 7.51 -18.41 -4.23
N PRO A 172 6.85 -18.02 -5.35
CA PRO A 172 7.55 -17.74 -6.58
C PRO A 172 8.54 -16.60 -6.40
N SER A 173 9.48 -16.52 -7.34
CA SER A 173 10.35 -15.35 -7.41
C SER A 173 9.50 -14.08 -7.50
N ARG A 174 10.00 -13.03 -6.88
CA ARG A 174 9.32 -11.74 -6.84
C ARG A 174 8.99 -11.20 -8.23
N ALA A 175 9.93 -11.29 -9.16
CA ALA A 175 9.71 -10.87 -10.54
C ALA A 175 8.54 -11.64 -11.19
N LEU A 176 8.43 -12.95 -10.93
CA LEU A 176 7.34 -13.77 -11.44
C LEU A 176 5.99 -13.39 -10.81
N LEU A 177 5.97 -13.10 -9.50
CA LEU A 177 4.78 -12.56 -8.82
C LEU A 177 4.37 -11.22 -9.47
N CYS A 178 5.30 -10.27 -9.60
CA CYS A 178 5.01 -8.95 -10.17
C CYS A 178 4.45 -9.06 -11.59
N GLN A 179 4.98 -9.96 -12.43
CA GLN A 179 4.43 -10.23 -13.77
C GLN A 179 3.00 -10.80 -13.73
N ALA A 180 2.73 -11.75 -12.83
CA ALA A 180 1.38 -12.30 -12.66
C ALA A 180 0.39 -11.23 -12.18
N MET A 181 0.80 -10.41 -11.21
CA MET A 181 0.03 -9.29 -10.67
C MET A 181 -0.21 -8.22 -11.74
N GLN A 182 0.79 -7.87 -12.54
CA GLN A 182 0.66 -6.87 -13.60
C GLN A 182 -0.44 -7.27 -14.60
N ARG A 183 -0.44 -8.54 -15.02
CA ARG A 183 -1.49 -9.07 -15.93
C ARG A 183 -2.88 -9.03 -15.28
N ALA A 184 -2.97 -9.38 -14.00
CA ALA A 184 -4.22 -9.39 -13.26
C ALA A 184 -4.77 -7.97 -13.06
N ILE A 185 -3.92 -7.00 -12.71
CA ILE A 185 -4.26 -5.59 -12.54
C ILE A 185 -4.74 -5.00 -13.87
N TYR A 186 -3.98 -5.22 -14.96
CA TYR A 186 -4.40 -4.77 -16.29
C TYR A 186 -5.80 -5.30 -16.63
N ALA A 187 -6.03 -6.60 -16.43
CA ALA A 187 -7.33 -7.22 -16.72
C ALA A 187 -8.46 -6.72 -15.80
N SER A 188 -8.17 -6.26 -14.58
CA SER A 188 -9.13 -5.64 -13.66
C SER A 188 -9.49 -4.21 -14.04
N LEU A 189 -8.53 -3.44 -14.56
CA LEU A 189 -8.69 -2.00 -14.78
C LEU A 189 -9.12 -1.65 -16.21
N ARG A 190 -8.84 -2.50 -17.21
CA ARG A 190 -9.07 -2.18 -18.63
C ARG A 190 -10.50 -1.76 -18.96
N THR A 191 -11.50 -2.33 -18.29
CA THR A 191 -12.91 -2.01 -18.55
C THR A 191 -13.34 -0.69 -17.93
N ALA A 192 -12.68 -0.26 -16.85
CA ALA A 192 -13.03 0.96 -16.13
C ALA A 192 -12.25 2.18 -16.64
N MET A 193 -11.01 2.00 -17.09
CA MET A 193 -10.08 3.10 -17.40
C MET A 193 -9.56 3.09 -18.84
N GLY A 194 -9.92 2.09 -19.65
CA GLY A 194 -9.36 1.90 -21.00
C GLY A 194 -8.03 1.14 -21.00
N ASP A 195 -7.63 0.65 -22.18
CA ASP A 195 -6.49 -0.27 -22.30
C ASP A 195 -5.13 0.39 -21.98
N ASP A 196 -4.85 1.57 -22.56
CA ASP A 196 -3.56 2.24 -22.39
C ASP A 196 -3.33 2.68 -20.94
N SER A 197 -4.37 3.23 -20.33
CA SER A 197 -4.38 3.68 -18.95
C SER A 197 -4.27 2.51 -17.97
N ALA A 198 -5.01 1.41 -18.19
CA ALA A 198 -4.89 0.21 -17.37
C ALA A 198 -3.50 -0.44 -17.47
N LYS A 199 -2.92 -0.47 -18.68
CA LYS A 199 -1.57 -1.00 -18.90
C LYS A 199 -0.53 -0.17 -18.16
N LEU A 200 -0.62 1.16 -18.27
CA LEU A 200 0.28 2.08 -17.59
C LEU A 200 0.19 1.90 -16.06
N VAL A 201 -1.01 1.88 -15.49
CA VAL A 201 -1.20 1.68 -14.05
C VAL A 201 -0.64 0.32 -13.61
N ALA A 202 -0.90 -0.75 -14.36
CA ALA A 202 -0.37 -2.07 -14.04
C ALA A 202 1.16 -2.10 -14.04
N GLU A 203 1.82 -1.50 -15.04
CA GLU A 203 3.27 -1.42 -15.13
C GLU A 203 3.89 -0.60 -13.99
N LYS A 204 3.38 0.61 -13.74
CA LYS A 204 3.94 1.51 -12.72
C LYS A 204 3.70 0.99 -11.31
N SER A 205 2.49 0.48 -11.02
CA SER A 205 2.16 -0.06 -9.69
C SER A 205 3.00 -1.27 -9.35
N THR A 206 3.19 -2.22 -10.27
CA THR A 206 3.98 -3.42 -10.02
C THR A 206 5.48 -3.13 -9.93
N ALA A 207 6.02 -2.24 -10.78
CA ALA A 207 7.40 -1.78 -10.67
C ALA A 207 7.66 -1.05 -9.34
N LEU A 208 6.71 -0.23 -8.86
CA LEU A 208 6.84 0.45 -7.58
C LEU A 208 6.76 -0.54 -6.40
N ALA A 209 5.86 -1.51 -6.48
CA ALA A 209 5.75 -2.57 -5.49
C ALA A 209 7.00 -3.46 -5.47
N ASP A 210 7.80 -3.51 -6.54
CA ASP A 210 9.01 -4.32 -6.70
C ASP A 210 10.19 -3.90 -5.77
N ASN A 211 10.03 -2.87 -4.95
CA ASN A 211 11.02 -2.49 -3.93
C ASN A 211 10.61 -2.87 -2.49
N THR A 212 9.60 -3.72 -2.32
CA THR A 212 8.99 -4.04 -1.01
C THR A 212 9.06 -5.52 -0.62
N PHE A 213 8.93 -5.95 0.63
CA PHE A 213 8.85 -7.40 0.89
C PHE A 213 7.62 -8.04 0.24
N TYR A 214 7.65 -9.35 -0.01
CA TYR A 214 6.61 -10.07 -0.77
C TYR A 214 5.18 -9.81 -0.27
N ARG A 215 4.94 -10.00 1.03
CA ARG A 215 3.61 -9.81 1.63
C ARG A 215 3.15 -8.34 1.57
N PRO A 216 3.98 -7.35 1.95
CA PRO A 216 3.66 -5.94 1.69
C PRO A 216 3.38 -5.63 0.21
N ALA A 217 4.13 -6.21 -0.73
CA ALA A 217 3.92 -5.99 -2.17
C ALA A 217 2.53 -6.47 -2.60
N LEU A 218 2.17 -7.70 -2.21
CA LEU A 218 0.83 -8.24 -2.43
C LEU A 218 -0.24 -7.34 -1.83
N ARG A 219 -0.07 -6.93 -0.57
CA ARG A 219 -1.04 -6.10 0.15
C ARG A 219 -1.21 -4.71 -0.48
N LEU A 220 -0.16 -4.12 -1.04
CA LEU A 220 -0.23 -2.83 -1.75
C LEU A 220 -0.98 -2.94 -3.09
N LEU A 221 -0.78 -4.05 -3.81
CA LEU A 221 -1.34 -4.27 -5.14
C LEU A 221 -2.77 -4.86 -5.09
N TRP A 222 -3.14 -5.53 -4.00
CA TRP A 222 -4.40 -6.24 -3.85
C TRP A 222 -5.65 -5.40 -4.16
N PRO A 223 -5.76 -4.13 -3.71
CA PRO A 223 -6.94 -3.31 -3.97
C PRO A 223 -7.16 -2.99 -5.45
N LEU A 224 -6.11 -3.11 -6.28
CA LEU A 224 -6.21 -2.91 -7.73
C LEU A 224 -6.83 -4.11 -8.46
N LEU A 225 -7.06 -5.21 -7.74
CA LEU A 225 -7.68 -6.42 -8.27
C LEU A 225 -9.17 -6.46 -7.95
N THR A 226 -9.96 -6.77 -8.97
CA THR A 226 -11.35 -7.25 -8.82
C THR A 226 -11.37 -8.62 -8.12
N ASN A 227 -12.49 -8.98 -7.49
CA ASN A 227 -12.66 -10.27 -6.80
C ASN A 227 -12.28 -11.49 -7.66
N GLU A 228 -12.69 -11.52 -8.93
CA GLU A 228 -12.33 -12.60 -9.86
C GLU A 228 -10.80 -12.73 -10.03
N ARG A 229 -10.10 -11.59 -10.14
CA ARG A 229 -8.65 -11.55 -10.31
C ARG A 229 -7.90 -11.89 -9.02
N ARG A 230 -8.44 -11.57 -7.85
CA ARG A 230 -7.91 -12.03 -6.55
C ARG A 230 -7.93 -13.56 -6.49
N PHE A 231 -9.08 -14.18 -6.78
CA PHE A 231 -9.21 -15.63 -6.83
C PHE A 231 -8.26 -16.27 -7.85
N TYR A 232 -8.13 -15.67 -9.04
CA TYR A 232 -7.17 -16.13 -10.05
C TYR A 232 -5.74 -16.19 -9.51
N ILE A 233 -5.27 -15.13 -8.84
CA ILE A 233 -3.92 -15.07 -8.26
C ILE A 233 -3.76 -16.09 -7.15
N GLN A 234 -4.75 -16.24 -6.26
CA GLN A 234 -4.72 -17.24 -5.19
C GLN A 234 -4.58 -18.66 -5.77
N ARG A 235 -5.38 -18.99 -6.79
CA ARG A 235 -5.32 -20.30 -7.47
C ARG A 235 -4.00 -20.50 -8.21
N TRP A 236 -3.48 -19.46 -8.86
CA TRP A 236 -2.19 -19.52 -9.54
C TRP A 236 -1.05 -19.80 -8.55
N LEU A 237 -1.05 -19.12 -7.40
CA LEU A 237 -0.04 -19.31 -6.36
C LEU A 237 -0.11 -20.71 -5.73
N PHE A 238 -1.33 -21.21 -5.46
CA PHE A 238 -1.54 -22.56 -4.97
C PHE A 238 -0.98 -23.62 -5.93
N LYS A 239 -1.22 -23.47 -7.24
CA LYS A 239 -0.67 -24.36 -8.27
C LYS A 239 0.86 -24.32 -8.34
N TYR A 240 1.45 -23.15 -8.11
CA TYR A 240 2.89 -22.99 -8.06
C TYR A 240 3.48 -23.76 -6.87
N GLN A 241 2.92 -23.58 -5.67
CA GLN A 241 3.37 -24.23 -4.44
C GLN A 241 3.24 -25.77 -4.49
N THR A 242 2.14 -26.27 -5.06
CA THR A 242 1.88 -27.71 -5.19
C THR A 242 2.66 -28.36 -6.34
N GLY A 243 3.55 -27.64 -7.02
CA GLY A 243 4.36 -28.19 -8.11
C GLY A 243 3.55 -28.61 -9.34
N THR A 244 2.26 -28.26 -9.41
CA THR A 244 1.39 -28.57 -10.56
C THR A 244 1.61 -27.57 -11.71
N SER A 245 2.66 -26.76 -11.63
CA SER A 245 3.18 -26.02 -12.78
C SER A 245 3.97 -27.00 -13.64
N ALA A 246 3.32 -27.51 -14.69
CA ALA A 246 3.95 -28.28 -15.75
C ALA A 246 5.22 -27.57 -16.24
N ALA A 247 6.38 -27.99 -15.73
CA ALA A 247 7.61 -27.81 -16.45
C ALA A 247 7.49 -28.67 -17.72
N PRO A 248 7.75 -28.14 -18.93
CA PRO A 248 7.92 -29.00 -20.09
C PRO A 248 9.04 -29.96 -19.74
N SER A 249 8.72 -31.25 -19.66
CA SER A 249 9.67 -32.32 -19.41
C SER A 249 10.70 -32.31 -20.54
N SER A 250 11.79 -31.58 -20.36
CA SER A 250 12.99 -31.74 -21.16
C SER A 250 13.69 -33.00 -20.67
N SER A 251 13.18 -34.18 -21.03
CA SER A 251 13.94 -35.42 -21.03
C SER A 251 13.22 -36.54 -21.77
N SER A 252 13.65 -36.79 -23.00
CA SER A 252 14.17 -38.09 -23.45
C SER A 252 14.00 -38.22 -24.97
N ALA A 253 14.91 -37.58 -25.70
CA ALA A 253 15.18 -37.89 -27.10
C ALA A 253 16.71 -38.03 -27.24
N ALA A 254 17.24 -39.06 -26.59
CA ALA A 254 18.62 -39.50 -26.77
C ALA A 254 18.73 -40.97 -26.37
N GLN A 255 18.22 -41.86 -27.24
CA GLN A 255 18.67 -43.25 -27.35
C GLN A 255 18.10 -43.86 -28.64
N MET A 256 18.84 -43.65 -29.72
CA MET A 256 18.90 -44.57 -30.86
C MET A 256 20.37 -44.59 -31.29
N ASP A 257 21.09 -45.57 -30.75
CA ASP A 257 22.22 -46.24 -31.41
C ASP A 257 21.84 -47.72 -31.51
#